data_AF-I2GMC4-F1
#
_entry.id   AF-I2GMC4-F1
#
_cell.length_a   1.000
_cell.length_b   1.000
_cell.length_c   1.000
_cell.angle_alpha   90.00
_cell.angle_beta   90.00
_cell.angle_gamma   90.00
#
_symmetry.space_group_name_H-M   'P 1'
#
loop_
_entity.id
_entity.type
_entity.pdbx_description
1 polymer ?
#
loop_
_entity_poly.entity_id
_entity_poly.type
_entity_poly.pdbx_seq_one_letter_code
_entity_poly.pdbx_strand_id
1 'polypeptide(L)'
;MTYRFFSVIALSVAALIGWSCEKNALILPNEPVTSGARIKLVHAALEAPGVDLFVNGTKLSAFTPANASTTSPGTPVPISFNNTFPGTGASYAVVPVGQAALQISAPATTTATSATVLYEQTTQLEDNKYYSLLLTGAGQKPDVLLVTDDFSNANDPSKFYVRFVNLIPNDVKYDLALSTGTVLVSGAAYKSVSPFVGVDVSNNVSLVLRAAGTTTNIGAVYTFTSTANGRVLTLFARGLPGKTGTQAPALNGYVNR
;
A
#
# COMPACT_ATOMS: atom_id res chain seq x y z
N MET A 1 39.80 38.83 62.41
CA MET A 1 39.33 40.05 61.70
C MET A 1 38.12 39.63 60.84
N THR A 2 36.98 39.28 61.45
CA THR A 2 35.76 40.10 61.67
C THR A 2 35.26 40.86 60.45
N TYR A 3 34.10 40.46 59.89
CA TYR A 3 32.92 41.23 59.42
C TYR A 3 31.84 40.18 59.01
N ARG A 4 30.82 39.84 59.82
CA ARG A 4 29.51 40.47 60.07
C ARG A 4 28.57 40.65 58.86
N PHE A 5 27.50 39.84 58.87
CA PHE A 5 26.07 40.10 58.57
C PHE A 5 25.67 40.79 57.25
N PHE A 6 24.76 40.17 56.49
CA PHE A 6 23.41 40.71 56.26
C PHE A 6 22.46 39.61 55.72
N SER A 7 21.37 39.38 56.45
CA SER A 7 20.20 38.65 55.98
C SER A 7 19.32 39.61 55.17
N VAL A 8 18.86 39.20 53.99
CA VAL A 8 17.66 39.76 53.36
C VAL A 8 16.80 38.61 52.86
N ILE A 9 15.71 38.40 53.57
CA ILE A 9 14.55 37.62 53.15
C ILE A 9 13.80 38.49 52.14
N ALA A 10 13.64 38.01 50.91
CA ALA A 10 12.71 38.56 49.94
C ALA A 10 11.64 37.51 49.64
N LEU A 11 10.44 37.82 50.13
CA LEU A 11 9.19 37.09 49.96
C LEU A 11 8.54 37.59 48.66
N SER A 12 8.31 36.73 47.66
CA SER A 12 7.44 37.11 46.54
C SER A 12 6.95 35.93 45.70
N VAL A 13 5.63 35.72 45.80
CA VAL A 13 4.66 35.35 44.75
C VAL A 13 4.55 33.88 44.33
N ALA A 14 3.46 33.27 44.80
CA ALA A 14 2.80 32.13 44.20
C ALA A 14 2.06 32.54 42.91
N ALA A 15 2.13 31.72 41.86
CA ALA A 15 1.02 31.48 40.92
C ALA A 15 1.42 30.49 39.81
N LEU A 16 0.71 29.35 39.81
CA LEU A 16 0.31 28.56 38.63
C LEU A 16 1.48 27.87 37.87
N ILE A 17 1.35 26.78 37.12
CA ILE A 17 0.24 26.11 36.45
C ILE A 17 0.67 24.64 36.38
N GLY A 18 -0.30 23.71 36.40
CA GLY A 18 -0.05 22.27 36.44
C GLY A 18 0.89 21.76 35.35
N TRP A 19 1.55 20.65 35.67
CA TRP A 19 2.04 19.69 34.69
C TRP A 19 0.84 19.18 33.87
N SER A 20 0.43 19.96 32.88
CA SER A 20 -0.12 19.42 31.67
C SER A 20 0.97 18.53 31.10
N CYS A 21 0.70 17.23 31.00
CA CYS A 21 1.39 16.40 30.04
C CYS A 21 1.50 17.22 28.75
N GLU A 22 2.73 17.49 28.30
CA GLU A 22 2.93 17.66 26.89
C GLU A 22 2.49 16.31 26.29
N LYS A 23 1.23 16.26 25.83
CA LYS A 23 0.90 15.37 24.73
C LYS A 23 1.91 15.78 23.68
N ASN A 24 2.96 14.98 23.55
CA ASN A 24 3.77 14.92 22.35
C ASN A 24 2.78 14.60 21.23
N ALA A 25 2.13 15.65 20.72
CA ALA A 25 1.52 15.61 19.42
C ALA A 25 2.65 15.15 18.54
N LEU A 26 2.49 13.96 17.97
CA LEU A 26 3.31 13.52 16.87
C LEU A 26 3.15 14.62 15.82
N ILE A 27 4.10 15.56 15.79
CA ILE A 27 4.31 16.39 14.63
C ILE A 27 4.81 15.40 13.61
N LEU A 28 3.86 14.86 12.84
CA LEU A 28 4.19 14.20 11.58
C LEU A 28 5.04 15.23 10.83
N PRO A 29 6.25 14.85 10.37
CA PRO A 29 6.95 15.69 9.40
C PRO A 29 5.98 15.93 8.24
N ASN A 30 5.40 17.13 8.17
CA ASN A 30 4.68 17.63 7.00
C ASN A 30 5.65 18.37 6.09
N GLU A 31 6.85 17.84 5.93
CA GLU A 31 7.62 18.16 4.75
C GLU A 31 7.13 17.20 3.67
N PRO A 32 6.26 17.62 2.73
CA PRO A 32 5.94 16.77 1.59
C PRO A 32 7.26 16.41 0.92
N VAL A 33 7.49 15.12 0.69
CA VAL A 33 8.60 14.66 -0.16
C VAL A 33 8.38 15.30 -1.54
N THR A 34 9.24 16.26 -1.89
CA THR A 34 8.82 17.48 -2.60
C THR A 34 9.03 17.48 -4.11
N SER A 35 9.53 16.40 -4.71
CA SER A 35 9.53 16.19 -6.17
C SER A 35 9.94 14.75 -6.47
N GLY A 36 9.28 14.10 -7.43
CA GLY A 36 9.51 12.73 -7.82
C GLY A 36 8.26 12.03 -8.35
N ALA A 37 8.47 10.94 -9.07
CA ALA A 37 7.40 9.98 -9.34
C ALA A 37 7.14 9.12 -8.10
N ARG A 38 5.93 8.57 -7.99
CA ARG A 38 5.49 7.80 -6.82
C ARG A 38 5.11 6.38 -7.22
N ILE A 39 5.73 5.38 -6.62
CA ILE A 39 5.55 3.96 -6.98
C ILE A 39 5.01 3.12 -5.82
N LYS A 40 4.05 2.25 -6.14
CA LYS A 40 3.54 1.18 -5.29
C LYS A 40 3.65 -0.15 -6.03
N LEU A 41 4.05 -1.20 -5.33
CA LEU A 41 4.04 -2.59 -5.77
C LEU A 41 2.93 -3.35 -5.05
N VAL A 42 2.21 -4.19 -5.78
CA VAL A 42 1.26 -5.17 -5.23
C VAL A 42 1.63 -6.54 -5.75
N HIS A 43 1.84 -7.50 -4.85
CA HIS A 43 2.11 -8.88 -5.25
C HIS A 43 0.84 -9.73 -5.14
N ALA A 44 0.11 -9.87 -6.25
CA ALA A 44 -1.08 -10.73 -6.35
C ALA A 44 -0.87 -11.97 -7.24
N ALA A 45 0.31 -12.14 -7.85
CA ALA A 45 0.63 -13.33 -8.62
C ALA A 45 0.73 -14.57 -7.71
N LEU A 46 -0.10 -15.58 -7.96
CA LEU A 46 -0.05 -16.81 -7.17
C LEU A 46 1.11 -17.69 -7.65
N GLU A 47 1.78 -18.37 -6.74
CA GLU A 47 2.89 -19.31 -7.02
C GLU A 47 4.20 -18.65 -7.49
N ALA A 48 4.18 -17.37 -7.86
CA ALA A 48 5.39 -16.59 -8.06
C ALA A 48 6.20 -16.49 -6.75
N PRO A 49 7.54 -16.48 -6.82
CA PRO A 49 8.39 -16.31 -5.64
C PRO A 49 8.17 -14.92 -5.04
N GLY A 50 8.54 -14.73 -3.77
CA GLY A 50 8.63 -13.39 -3.21
C GLY A 50 9.58 -12.53 -4.05
N VAL A 51 9.23 -11.25 -4.23
CA VAL A 51 9.95 -10.35 -5.13
C VAL A 51 10.55 -9.13 -4.43
N ASP A 52 11.58 -8.60 -5.07
CA ASP A 52 12.14 -7.28 -4.83
C ASP A 52 11.83 -6.34 -5.99
N LEU A 53 11.52 -5.08 -5.68
CA LEU A 53 11.41 -3.99 -6.65
C LEU A 53 12.75 -3.26 -6.77
N PHE A 54 13.18 -3.03 -8.00
CA PHE A 54 14.34 -2.21 -8.36
C PHE A 54 13.92 -1.09 -9.31
N VAL A 55 14.55 0.07 -9.16
CA VAL A 55 14.45 1.19 -10.09
C VAL A 55 15.86 1.64 -10.46
N ASN A 56 16.17 1.64 -11.76
CA ASN A 56 17.51 1.97 -12.29
C ASN A 56 18.62 1.15 -11.61
N GLY A 57 18.39 -0.16 -11.46
CA GLY A 57 19.32 -1.10 -10.80
C GLY A 57 19.43 -0.95 -9.27
N THR A 58 18.76 0.04 -8.67
CA THR A 58 18.75 0.24 -7.22
C THR A 58 17.55 -0.46 -6.59
N LYS A 59 17.78 -1.36 -5.63
CA LYS A 59 16.70 -2.01 -4.87
C LYS A 59 15.92 -0.95 -4.08
N LEU A 60 14.59 -1.01 -4.13
CA LEU A 60 13.68 -0.09 -3.44
C LEU A 60 12.82 -0.75 -2.36
N SER A 61 12.61 -2.06 -2.39
CA SER A 61 11.75 -2.75 -1.41
C SER A 61 12.55 -3.63 -0.47
N ALA A 62 11.89 -4.19 0.55
CA ALA A 62 12.41 -5.34 1.30
C ALA A 62 13.81 -5.12 1.93
N PHE A 63 14.04 -3.92 2.47
CA PHE A 63 15.36 -3.50 2.98
C PHE A 63 15.74 -4.06 4.34
N THR A 64 14.77 -4.49 5.16
CA THR A 64 15.06 -5.03 6.50
C THR A 64 15.27 -6.54 6.40
N PRO A 65 16.52 -7.05 6.46
CA PRO A 65 16.75 -8.47 6.47
C PRO A 65 16.30 -9.05 7.81
N ALA A 66 15.63 -10.20 7.79
CA ALA A 66 15.27 -10.89 9.01
C ALA A 66 16.55 -11.41 9.69
N ASN A 67 16.64 -11.26 11.02
CA ASN A 67 17.76 -11.77 11.82
C ASN A 67 19.13 -11.17 11.45
N ALA A 68 19.18 -9.96 10.88
CA ALA A 68 20.43 -9.24 10.71
C ALA A 68 21.06 -8.91 12.08
N SER A 69 22.38 -9.03 12.17
CA SER A 69 23.19 -8.66 13.33
C SER A 69 24.48 -7.97 12.87
N THR A 70 25.30 -7.51 13.82
CA THR A 70 26.62 -6.94 13.50
C THR A 70 27.57 -7.95 12.84
N THR A 71 27.29 -9.25 12.94
CA THR A 71 28.12 -10.34 12.41
C THR A 71 27.39 -11.21 11.38
N SER A 72 26.12 -10.90 11.07
CA SER A 72 25.30 -11.65 10.12
C SER A 72 24.48 -10.68 9.27
N PRO A 73 24.55 -10.76 7.93
CA PRO A 73 23.78 -9.87 7.07
C PRO A 73 22.25 -10.12 7.14
N GLY A 74 21.80 -11.19 7.81
CA GLY A 74 20.41 -11.59 7.89
C GLY A 74 19.88 -12.22 6.59
N THR A 75 18.60 -12.59 6.58
CA THR A 75 17.91 -13.19 5.44
C THR A 75 17.10 -12.14 4.70
N PRO A 76 17.18 -12.04 3.36
CA PRO A 76 16.29 -11.16 2.58
C PRO A 76 14.81 -11.45 2.87
N VAL A 77 14.01 -10.41 3.06
CA VAL A 77 12.55 -10.53 3.28
C VAL A 77 11.83 -9.93 2.08
N PRO A 78 11.69 -10.69 0.97
CA PRO A 78 11.03 -10.18 -0.22
C PRO A 78 9.55 -9.88 0.02
N ILE A 79 8.97 -9.10 -0.86
CA ILE A 79 7.52 -8.88 -0.89
C ILE A 79 6.86 -10.18 -1.33
N SER A 80 6.18 -10.86 -0.41
CA SER A 80 5.50 -12.12 -0.68
C SER A 80 4.11 -11.91 -1.27
N PHE A 81 3.53 -12.97 -1.83
CA PHE A 81 2.14 -12.97 -2.28
C PHE A 81 1.19 -12.41 -1.21
N ASN A 82 0.24 -11.59 -1.66
CA ASN A 82 -0.73 -10.84 -0.86
C ASN A 82 -0.15 -9.69 -0.03
N ASN A 83 1.06 -9.23 -0.35
CA ASN A 83 1.65 -8.03 0.26
C ASN A 83 1.87 -6.91 -0.74
N THR A 84 2.15 -5.73 -0.21
CA THR A 84 2.41 -4.50 -0.98
C THR A 84 3.70 -3.83 -0.50
N PHE A 85 4.30 -3.04 -1.38
CA PHE A 85 5.40 -2.14 -1.03
C PHE A 85 5.13 -0.73 -1.58
N PRO A 86 5.27 0.34 -0.76
CA PRO A 86 5.21 0.32 0.70
C PRO A 86 3.97 -0.44 1.22
N GLY A 87 3.93 -0.78 2.51
CA GLY A 87 2.85 -1.59 3.09
C GLY A 87 1.43 -1.05 2.84
N THR A 88 0.39 -1.84 3.13
CA THR A 88 -0.99 -1.58 2.70
C THR A 88 -1.58 -0.27 3.23
N GLY A 89 -1.14 0.18 4.41
CA GLY A 89 -1.54 1.46 5.01
C GLY A 89 -0.64 2.66 4.67
N ALA A 90 0.47 2.44 3.97
CA ALA A 90 1.35 3.50 3.48
C ALA A 90 0.97 3.87 2.05
N SER A 91 1.26 5.10 1.61
CA SER A 91 0.93 5.55 0.24
C SER A 91 1.88 4.95 -0.81
N TYR A 92 2.93 5.68 -1.19
CA TYR A 92 3.84 5.31 -2.29
C TYR A 92 5.29 5.61 -1.90
N ALA A 93 6.24 4.90 -2.48
CA ALA A 93 7.65 5.25 -2.43
C ALA A 93 7.94 6.34 -3.47
N VAL A 94 8.79 7.31 -3.14
CA VAL A 94 9.20 8.35 -4.08
C VAL A 94 10.46 7.90 -4.82
N VAL A 95 10.49 8.11 -6.14
CA VAL A 95 11.58 7.73 -7.04
C VAL A 95 11.93 8.87 -8.00
N PRO A 96 13.15 8.90 -8.58
CA PRO A 96 13.51 9.89 -9.59
C PRO A 96 12.57 9.88 -10.81
N VAL A 97 12.34 11.06 -11.38
CA VAL A 97 11.61 11.24 -12.65
C VAL A 97 12.50 10.94 -13.85
N GLY A 98 11.90 10.78 -15.03
CA GLY A 98 12.61 10.49 -16.27
C GLY A 98 12.37 9.07 -16.77
N GLN A 99 13.14 8.66 -17.78
CA GLN A 99 13.21 7.27 -18.21
C GLN A 99 13.79 6.43 -17.06
N ALA A 100 12.99 5.49 -16.56
CA ALA A 100 13.36 4.61 -15.46
C ALA A 100 13.18 3.14 -15.84
N ALA A 101 14.19 2.32 -15.56
CA ALA A 101 14.10 0.87 -15.65
C ALA A 101 13.44 0.32 -14.38
N LEU A 102 12.20 -0.14 -14.51
CA LEU A 102 11.45 -0.82 -13.46
C LEU A 102 11.72 -2.32 -13.55
N GLN A 103 12.27 -2.90 -12.49
CA GLN A 103 12.64 -4.31 -12.46
C GLN A 103 12.03 -5.02 -11.25
N ILE A 104 11.53 -6.23 -11.47
CA ILE A 104 11.06 -7.16 -10.45
C ILE A 104 11.99 -8.37 -10.47
N SER A 105 12.51 -8.76 -9.31
CA SER A 105 13.40 -9.92 -9.20
C SER A 105 13.07 -10.80 -8.02
N ALA A 106 13.22 -12.11 -8.19
CA ALA A 106 13.32 -13.02 -7.06
C ALA A 106 14.71 -12.83 -6.42
N PRO A 107 14.81 -12.60 -5.10
CA PRO A 107 16.09 -12.44 -4.44
C PRO A 107 16.90 -13.73 -4.50
N ALA A 108 18.21 -13.60 -4.37
CA ALA A 108 19.10 -14.73 -4.18
C ALA A 108 18.73 -15.54 -2.92
N THR A 109 18.78 -16.86 -3.00
CA THR A 109 18.48 -17.79 -1.90
C THR A 109 19.70 -18.57 -1.42
N THR A 110 20.76 -18.67 -2.24
CA THR A 110 21.99 -19.40 -1.91
C THR A 110 23.26 -18.60 -2.21
N THR A 111 23.40 -18.08 -3.44
CA THR A 111 24.50 -17.21 -3.86
C THR A 111 23.96 -15.95 -4.52
N ALA A 112 24.69 -14.83 -4.50
CA ALA A 112 24.22 -13.58 -5.13
C ALA A 112 23.81 -13.74 -6.61
N THR A 113 24.42 -14.69 -7.32
CA THR A 113 24.11 -15.05 -8.71
C THR A 113 22.79 -15.83 -8.89
N SER A 114 22.15 -16.27 -7.81
CA SER A 114 20.88 -17.00 -7.88
C SER A 114 19.66 -16.09 -7.95
N ALA A 115 19.84 -14.76 -7.88
CA ALA A 115 18.77 -13.80 -8.10
C ALA A 115 18.28 -13.90 -9.54
N THR A 116 16.95 -13.89 -9.74
CA THR A 116 16.34 -14.04 -11.06
C THR A 116 15.52 -12.81 -11.42
N VAL A 117 15.80 -12.20 -12.57
CA VAL A 117 14.95 -11.15 -13.12
C VAL A 117 13.68 -11.77 -13.66
N LEU A 118 12.53 -11.35 -13.11
CA LEU A 118 11.21 -11.86 -13.49
C LEU A 118 10.52 -10.95 -14.49
N TYR A 119 10.76 -9.65 -14.37
CA TYR A 119 10.20 -8.61 -15.22
C TYR A 119 11.12 -7.39 -15.24
N GLU A 120 11.20 -6.76 -16.41
CA GLU A 120 11.89 -5.48 -16.59
C GLU A 120 11.17 -4.67 -17.66
N GLN A 121 10.91 -3.39 -17.38
CA GLN A 121 10.34 -2.44 -18.33
C GLN A 121 10.96 -1.06 -18.11
N THR A 122 11.40 -0.43 -19.18
CA THR A 122 11.71 1.01 -19.17
C THR A 122 10.43 1.82 -19.40
N THR A 123 10.14 2.76 -18.51
CA THR A 123 8.99 3.66 -18.64
C THR A 123 9.37 5.10 -18.31
N GLN A 124 8.65 6.05 -18.88
CA GLN A 124 8.78 7.46 -18.53
C GLN A 124 7.98 7.72 -17.25
N LEU A 125 8.70 8.05 -16.18
CA LEU A 125 8.12 8.48 -14.92
C LEU A 125 8.06 10.01 -14.86
N GLU A 126 6.87 10.54 -14.61
CA GLU A 126 6.63 11.99 -14.56
C GLU A 126 6.56 12.48 -13.13
N ASP A 127 6.96 13.75 -12.93
CA ASP A 127 6.86 14.38 -11.62
C ASP A 127 5.42 14.42 -11.14
N ASN A 128 5.22 14.20 -9.85
CA ASN A 128 3.93 14.17 -9.18
C ASN A 128 2.91 13.15 -9.70
N LYS A 129 3.31 12.22 -10.57
CA LYS A 129 2.47 11.08 -10.98
C LYS A 129 2.65 9.89 -10.05
N TYR A 130 1.59 9.09 -9.97
CA TYR A 130 1.49 7.92 -9.12
C TYR A 130 1.36 6.69 -10.00
N TYR A 131 2.08 5.63 -9.68
CA TYR A 131 2.14 4.41 -10.45
C TYR A 131 2.03 3.19 -9.54
N SER A 132 1.17 2.25 -9.91
CA SER A 132 1.01 0.97 -9.26
C SER A 132 1.47 -0.16 -10.17
N LEU A 133 2.48 -0.93 -9.73
CA LEU A 133 2.93 -2.16 -10.37
C LEU A 133 2.18 -3.33 -9.72
N LEU A 134 1.26 -3.91 -10.46
CA LEU A 134 0.41 -5.01 -9.99
C LEU A 134 0.93 -6.32 -10.59
N LEU A 135 1.58 -7.14 -9.77
CA LEU A 135 2.00 -8.48 -10.17
C LEU A 135 0.81 -9.42 -10.10
N THR A 136 0.59 -10.18 -11.16
CA THR A 136 -0.57 -11.05 -11.34
C THR A 136 -0.20 -12.31 -12.12
N GLY A 137 -1.16 -13.21 -12.31
CA GLY A 137 -0.96 -14.48 -13.00
C GLY A 137 -0.77 -15.65 -12.05
N ALA A 138 -0.45 -16.80 -12.62
CA ALA A 138 -0.14 -18.04 -11.90
C ALA A 138 1.21 -18.58 -12.38
N GLY A 139 1.94 -19.23 -11.47
CA GLY A 139 3.24 -19.85 -11.74
C GLY A 139 4.44 -18.96 -11.40
N GLN A 140 5.64 -19.44 -11.74
CA GLN A 140 6.90 -18.88 -11.24
C GLN A 140 7.27 -17.50 -11.82
N LYS A 141 6.70 -17.11 -12.97
CA LYS A 141 6.95 -15.82 -13.63
C LYS A 141 5.65 -15.01 -13.64
N PRO A 142 5.55 -13.93 -12.84
CA PRO A 142 4.36 -13.09 -12.82
C PRO A 142 4.23 -12.27 -14.10
N ASP A 143 2.98 -11.98 -14.46
CA ASP A 143 2.65 -10.84 -15.31
C ASP A 143 2.71 -9.55 -14.49
N VAL A 144 3.04 -8.43 -15.12
CA VAL A 144 3.03 -7.11 -14.46
C VAL A 144 2.09 -6.17 -15.21
N LEU A 145 1.16 -5.58 -14.47
CA LEU A 145 0.30 -4.50 -14.93
C LEU A 145 0.75 -3.18 -14.29
N LEU A 146 1.31 -2.28 -15.10
CA LEU A 146 1.65 -0.93 -14.69
C LEU A 146 0.43 -0.02 -14.86
N VAL A 147 -0.03 0.59 -13.77
CA VAL A 147 -1.19 1.48 -13.74
C VAL A 147 -0.76 2.87 -13.33
N THR A 148 -1.11 3.89 -14.11
CA THR A 148 -1.02 5.29 -13.67
C THR A 148 -2.24 5.61 -12.83
N ASP A 149 -2.03 6.01 -11.59
CA ASP A 149 -3.12 6.31 -10.65
C ASP A 149 -3.52 7.79 -10.79
N ASP A 150 -4.67 8.01 -11.42
CA ASP A 150 -5.26 9.34 -11.57
C ASP A 150 -6.32 9.61 -10.50
N PHE A 151 -6.10 10.65 -9.71
CA PHE A 151 -6.99 11.09 -8.64
C PHE A 151 -7.78 12.36 -8.98
N SER A 152 -7.75 12.81 -10.24
CA SER A 152 -8.44 14.03 -10.71
C SER A 152 -9.93 14.07 -10.35
N ASN A 153 -10.58 12.91 -10.35
CA ASN A 153 -12.01 12.76 -10.04
C ASN A 153 -12.29 12.36 -8.58
N ALA A 154 -11.26 12.27 -7.74
CA ALA A 154 -11.36 11.88 -6.33
C ALA A 154 -11.18 13.08 -5.39
N ASN A 155 -12.09 14.05 -5.48
CA ASN A 155 -11.93 15.40 -4.89
C ASN A 155 -12.99 15.79 -3.85
N ASP A 156 -14.09 15.04 -3.70
CA ASP A 156 -15.13 15.30 -2.72
C ASP A 156 -14.71 14.75 -1.35
N PRO A 157 -14.43 15.61 -0.35
CA PRO A 157 -14.02 15.14 0.96
C PRO A 157 -15.16 14.43 1.69
N SER A 158 -16.42 14.65 1.33
CA SER A 158 -17.56 13.95 1.94
C SER A 158 -17.73 12.50 1.47
N LYS A 159 -16.78 12.00 0.68
CA LYS A 159 -16.75 10.62 0.17
C LYS A 159 -15.39 9.99 0.44
N PHE A 160 -15.38 8.67 0.40
CA PHE A 160 -14.16 7.93 0.09
C PHE A 160 -14.29 7.35 -1.31
N TYR A 161 -13.16 7.02 -1.92
CA TYR A 161 -13.11 6.56 -3.30
C TYR A 161 -12.53 5.16 -3.36
N VAL A 162 -13.15 4.29 -4.14
CA VAL A 162 -12.66 2.93 -4.39
C VAL A 162 -12.46 2.71 -5.87
N ARG A 163 -11.34 2.09 -6.21
CA ARG A 163 -11.11 1.46 -7.52
C ARG A 163 -11.05 -0.04 -7.34
N PHE A 164 -11.56 -0.78 -8.32
CA PHE A 164 -11.44 -2.21 -8.37
C PHE A 164 -10.46 -2.65 -9.46
N VAL A 165 -9.61 -3.62 -9.14
CA VAL A 165 -8.75 -4.31 -10.10
C VAL A 165 -8.96 -5.81 -9.98
N ASN A 166 -9.29 -6.48 -11.08
CA ASN A 166 -9.37 -7.94 -11.09
C ASN A 166 -8.02 -8.54 -11.48
N LEU A 167 -7.30 -9.13 -10.51
CA LEU A 167 -6.03 -9.83 -10.70
C LEU A 167 -6.19 -11.36 -10.57
N ILE A 168 -7.42 -11.90 -10.63
CA ILE A 168 -7.65 -13.34 -10.69
C ILE A 168 -7.46 -13.80 -12.15
N PRO A 169 -6.46 -14.65 -12.46
CA PRO A 169 -6.14 -15.04 -13.84
C PRO A 169 -7.09 -16.12 -14.37
N ASN A 170 -8.33 -15.73 -14.66
CA ASN A 170 -9.34 -16.58 -15.30
C ASN A 170 -10.28 -15.74 -16.20
N ASP A 171 -11.19 -16.41 -16.88
CA ASP A 171 -12.21 -15.77 -17.74
C ASP A 171 -13.46 -15.30 -16.95
N VAL A 172 -13.51 -15.56 -15.65
CA VAL A 172 -14.63 -15.12 -14.81
C VAL A 172 -14.52 -13.62 -14.60
N LYS A 173 -15.64 -12.93 -14.83
CA LYS A 173 -15.79 -11.51 -14.51
C LYS A 173 -16.30 -11.36 -13.10
N TYR A 174 -15.83 -10.33 -12.40
CA TYR A 174 -16.19 -10.10 -11.01
C TYR A 174 -16.81 -8.72 -10.79
N ASP A 175 -17.76 -8.67 -9.86
CA ASP A 175 -18.33 -7.43 -9.36
C ASP A 175 -17.63 -7.04 -8.05
N LEU A 176 -17.38 -5.75 -7.88
CA LEU A 176 -17.19 -5.14 -6.56
C LEU A 176 -18.52 -4.54 -6.12
N ALA A 177 -19.02 -4.95 -4.96
CA ALA A 177 -20.26 -4.45 -4.41
C ALA A 177 -20.13 -4.06 -2.94
N LEU A 178 -21.06 -3.24 -2.46
CA LEU A 178 -21.32 -3.10 -1.04
C LEU A 178 -22.01 -4.36 -0.52
N SER A 179 -21.78 -4.72 0.74
CA SER A 179 -22.45 -5.85 1.38
C SER A 179 -23.97 -5.66 1.44
N THR A 180 -24.45 -4.42 1.35
CA THR A 180 -25.88 -4.04 1.25
C THR A 180 -26.52 -4.37 -0.10
N GLY A 181 -25.72 -4.73 -1.12
CA GLY A 181 -26.21 -5.17 -2.42
C GLY A 181 -25.81 -4.27 -3.59
N THR A 182 -25.55 -2.98 -3.36
CA THR A 182 -25.20 -2.02 -4.41
C THR A 182 -23.90 -2.42 -5.11
N VAL A 183 -23.95 -2.65 -6.42
CA VAL A 183 -22.76 -2.92 -7.24
C VAL A 183 -22.07 -1.60 -7.57
N LEU A 184 -20.78 -1.50 -7.26
CA LEU A 184 -19.95 -0.32 -7.52
C LEU A 184 -19.18 -0.44 -8.83
N VAL A 185 -18.69 -1.65 -9.14
CA VAL A 185 -18.02 -1.99 -10.40
C VAL A 185 -18.58 -3.32 -10.85
N SER A 186 -19.11 -3.37 -12.07
CA SER A 186 -19.69 -4.61 -12.61
C SER A 186 -18.78 -5.24 -13.66
N GLY A 187 -18.70 -6.57 -13.66
CA GLY A 187 -18.17 -7.34 -14.78
C GLY A 187 -16.69 -7.13 -15.06
N ALA A 188 -15.88 -6.86 -14.05
CA ALA A 188 -14.44 -6.63 -14.20
C ALA A 188 -13.73 -7.89 -14.72
N ALA A 189 -13.25 -7.83 -15.95
CA ALA A 189 -12.45 -8.90 -16.57
C ALA A 189 -11.03 -8.94 -16.00
N TYR A 190 -10.31 -10.04 -16.21
CA TYR A 190 -8.92 -10.18 -15.79
C TYR A 190 -8.05 -9.01 -16.29
N LYS A 191 -7.22 -8.45 -15.39
CA LYS A 191 -6.37 -7.26 -15.59
C LYS A 191 -7.11 -5.95 -15.86
N SER A 192 -8.44 -5.93 -15.75
CA SER A 192 -9.20 -4.69 -15.86
C SER A 192 -9.02 -3.82 -14.61
N VAL A 193 -8.95 -2.51 -14.82
CA VAL A 193 -8.77 -1.48 -13.79
C VAL A 193 -9.94 -0.51 -13.93
N SER A 194 -10.78 -0.37 -12.91
CA SER A 194 -11.88 0.58 -12.95
C SER A 194 -11.40 2.02 -12.74
N PRO A 195 -12.20 3.03 -13.13
CA PRO A 195 -12.10 4.36 -12.53
C PRO A 195 -12.34 4.31 -11.01
N PHE A 196 -11.97 5.38 -10.31
CA PHE A 196 -12.36 5.57 -8.92
C PHE A 196 -13.85 5.92 -8.82
N VAL A 197 -14.56 5.18 -7.98
CA VAL A 197 -15.98 5.38 -7.68
C VAL A 197 -16.10 5.99 -6.28
N GLY A 198 -16.78 7.12 -6.18
CA GLY A 198 -17.08 7.75 -4.90
C GLY A 198 -18.17 6.98 -4.16
N VAL A 199 -17.96 6.74 -2.87
CA VAL A 199 -18.88 6.07 -1.97
C VAL A 199 -19.09 6.98 -0.76
N ASP A 200 -20.35 7.15 -0.36
CA ASP A 200 -20.69 7.99 0.79
C ASP A 200 -20.06 7.41 2.06
N VAL A 201 -19.46 8.28 2.88
CA VAL A 201 -18.87 7.85 4.15
C VAL A 201 -19.97 7.43 5.11
N SER A 202 -19.88 6.19 5.58
CA SER A 202 -20.53 5.72 6.79
C SER A 202 -19.46 5.19 7.74
N ASN A 203 -19.77 5.11 9.04
CA ASN A 203 -18.80 4.68 10.06
C ASN A 203 -18.17 3.30 9.77
N ASN A 204 -18.84 2.46 8.97
CA ASN A 204 -18.33 1.17 8.52
C ASN A 204 -18.85 0.87 7.11
N VAL A 205 -17.95 0.79 6.13
CA VAL A 205 -18.30 0.29 4.81
C VAL A 205 -17.76 -1.11 4.61
N SER A 206 -18.66 -2.02 4.26
CA SER A 206 -18.35 -3.42 3.97
C SER A 206 -18.46 -3.66 2.47
N LEU A 207 -17.36 -4.08 1.86
CA LEU A 207 -17.21 -4.36 0.44
C LEU A 207 -17.04 -5.85 0.22
N VAL A 208 -17.62 -6.36 -0.87
CA VAL A 208 -17.65 -7.78 -1.19
C VAL A 208 -17.30 -8.00 -2.66
N LEU A 209 -16.59 -9.10 -2.91
CA LEU A 209 -16.33 -9.63 -4.25
C LEU A 209 -17.43 -10.61 -4.63
N ARG A 210 -17.95 -10.55 -5.85
CA ARG A 210 -18.94 -11.51 -6.36
C ARG A 210 -18.59 -11.93 -7.78
N ALA A 211 -18.99 -13.11 -8.21
CA ALA A 211 -19.03 -13.40 -9.64
C ALA A 211 -20.07 -12.48 -10.29
N ALA A 212 -19.78 -11.97 -11.49
CA ALA A 212 -20.60 -10.95 -12.13
C ALA A 212 -22.06 -11.39 -12.27
N GLY A 213 -22.99 -10.53 -11.84
CA GLY A 213 -24.44 -10.80 -11.91
C GLY A 213 -24.98 -11.76 -10.84
N THR A 214 -24.17 -12.12 -9.83
CA THR A 214 -24.58 -12.97 -8.70
C THR A 214 -24.66 -12.19 -7.40
N THR A 215 -25.30 -12.77 -6.38
CA THR A 215 -25.42 -12.18 -5.02
C THR A 215 -24.53 -12.88 -3.99
N THR A 216 -23.89 -14.00 -4.36
CA THR A 216 -23.04 -14.79 -3.47
C THR A 216 -21.67 -14.14 -3.32
N ASN A 217 -21.29 -13.85 -2.08
CA ASN A 217 -19.98 -13.29 -1.77
C ASN A 217 -18.87 -14.33 -1.93
N ILE A 218 -17.75 -13.89 -2.48
CA ILE A 218 -16.52 -14.68 -2.64
C ILE A 218 -15.49 -14.19 -1.61
N GLY A 219 -15.04 -15.10 -0.76
CA GLY A 219 -14.08 -14.79 0.29
C GLY A 219 -14.69 -13.96 1.43
N ALA A 220 -13.82 -13.35 2.23
CA ALA A 220 -14.23 -12.52 3.36
C ALA A 220 -14.71 -11.14 2.92
N VAL A 221 -15.55 -10.52 3.74
CA VAL A 221 -15.93 -9.11 3.61
C VAL A 221 -14.70 -8.23 3.86
N TYR A 222 -14.46 -7.27 2.98
CA TYR A 222 -13.47 -6.22 3.21
C TYR A 222 -14.15 -5.06 3.94
N THR A 223 -13.83 -4.85 5.21
CA THR A 223 -14.38 -3.73 5.98
C THR A 223 -13.38 -2.58 6.00
N PHE A 224 -13.86 -1.40 5.59
CA PHE A 224 -13.15 -0.15 5.72
C PHE A 224 -13.84 0.71 6.77
N THR A 225 -13.11 0.96 7.86
CA THR A 225 -13.48 1.90 8.91
C THR A 225 -12.87 3.26 8.56
N SER A 226 -13.67 4.15 7.97
CA SER A 226 -13.22 5.52 7.73
C SER A 226 -13.54 6.40 8.92
N THR A 227 -12.52 6.87 9.63
CA THR A 227 -12.62 8.10 10.43
C THR A 227 -12.08 9.32 9.66
N ALA A 228 -11.67 9.15 8.39
CA ALA A 228 -11.02 10.16 7.58
C ALA A 228 -11.66 10.29 6.18
N ASN A 229 -12.51 11.31 6.05
CA ASN A 229 -13.04 11.86 4.81
C ASN A 229 -11.97 12.03 3.70
N GLY A 230 -12.31 11.76 2.44
CA GLY A 230 -11.43 11.96 1.27
C GLY A 230 -10.41 10.86 0.96
N ARG A 231 -10.47 9.69 1.64
CA ARG A 231 -9.55 8.56 1.40
C ARG A 231 -9.77 7.93 0.02
N VAL A 232 -8.68 7.53 -0.62
CA VAL A 232 -8.70 6.84 -1.92
C VAL A 232 -8.07 5.47 -1.75
N LEU A 233 -8.79 4.42 -2.16
CA LEU A 233 -8.37 3.03 -2.02
C LEU A 233 -8.44 2.29 -3.35
N THR A 234 -7.54 1.34 -3.50
CA THR A 234 -7.61 0.34 -4.54
C THR A 234 -7.87 -1.00 -3.90
N LEU A 235 -8.99 -1.61 -4.27
CA LEU A 235 -9.32 -2.98 -3.95
C LEU A 235 -8.95 -3.85 -5.13
N PHE A 236 -8.36 -5.00 -4.87
CA PHE A 236 -7.97 -5.94 -5.90
C PHE A 236 -8.44 -7.34 -5.53
N ALA A 237 -9.00 -8.04 -6.51
CA ALA A 237 -9.29 -9.46 -6.40
C ALA A 237 -8.05 -10.25 -6.78
N ARG A 238 -7.72 -11.27 -5.98
CA ARG A 238 -6.52 -12.11 -6.15
C ARG A 238 -6.81 -13.56 -5.79
N GLY A 239 -5.87 -14.45 -6.10
CA GLY A 239 -5.98 -15.89 -5.84
C GLY A 239 -6.46 -16.66 -7.06
N LEU A 240 -6.71 -17.96 -6.88
CA LEU A 240 -7.15 -18.86 -7.95
C LEU A 240 -8.38 -19.67 -7.53
N PRO A 241 -9.43 -19.79 -8.36
CA PRO A 241 -10.52 -20.71 -8.11
C PRO A 241 -10.02 -22.15 -7.88
N GLY A 242 -10.65 -22.85 -6.94
CA GLY A 242 -10.27 -24.21 -6.56
C GLY A 242 -9.11 -24.31 -5.55
N LYS A 243 -8.37 -23.22 -5.29
CA LYS A 243 -7.41 -23.15 -4.17
C LYS A 243 -8.13 -22.84 -2.86
N THR A 244 -7.45 -23.08 -1.74
CA THR A 244 -7.97 -22.86 -0.38
C THR A 244 -7.08 -21.89 0.41
N GLY A 245 -7.56 -21.47 1.58
CA GLY A 245 -6.80 -20.60 2.50
C GLY A 245 -6.42 -19.27 1.84
N THR A 246 -5.17 -18.85 2.04
CA THR A 246 -4.68 -17.59 1.47
C THR A 246 -4.62 -17.62 -0.06
N GLN A 247 -4.66 -18.78 -0.71
CA GLN A 247 -4.57 -18.88 -2.16
C GLN A 247 -5.93 -18.83 -2.86
N ALA A 248 -7.02 -18.98 -2.11
CA ALA A 248 -8.39 -18.89 -2.62
C ALA A 248 -8.71 -17.48 -3.13
N PRO A 249 -9.71 -17.33 -4.02
CA PRO A 249 -10.18 -16.03 -4.47
C PRO A 249 -10.62 -15.17 -3.28
N ALA A 250 -10.06 -13.96 -3.19
CA ALA A 250 -10.36 -13.03 -2.11
C ALA A 250 -10.23 -11.57 -2.56
N LEU A 251 -10.90 -10.68 -1.84
CA LEU A 251 -10.76 -9.23 -1.96
C LEU A 251 -9.69 -8.73 -0.97
N ASN A 252 -8.74 -7.96 -1.48
CA ASN A 252 -7.72 -7.27 -0.69
C ASN A 252 -7.67 -5.80 -1.11
N GLY A 253 -6.95 -4.97 -0.35
CA GLY A 253 -6.90 -3.54 -0.66
C GLY A 253 -5.73 -2.83 -0.01
N TYR A 254 -5.39 -1.67 -0.57
CA TYR A 254 -4.40 -0.75 -0.04
C TYR A 254 -4.87 0.70 -0.18
N VAL A 255 -4.30 1.58 0.64
CA VAL A 255 -4.55 3.02 0.60
C VAL A 255 -3.66 3.66 -0.46
N ASN A 256 -4.27 4.43 -1.36
CA ASN A 256 -3.54 5.28 -2.30
C ASN A 256 -3.16 6.61 -1.62
N ARG A 257 -4.12 7.27 -0.95
CA ARG A 257 -3.94 8.49 -0.14
C ARG A 257 -5.06 8.68 0.88
#